data_AF-A0A7W0NQS8-F1
#
_entry.id   AF-A0A7W0NQS8-F1
#
_cell.length_a   1.000
_cell.length_b   1.000
_cell.length_c   1.000
_cell.angle_alpha   90.00
_cell.angle_beta   90.00
_cell.angle_gamma   90.00
#
_symmetry.space_group_name_H-M   'P 1'
#
loop_
_entity.id
_entity.type
_entity.pdbx_description
1 polymer ?
#
loop_
_entity_poly.entity_id
_entity_poly.type
_entity_poly.pdbx_seq_one_letter_code
_entity_poly.pdbx_strand_id
1 'polypeptide(L)'
;MSDDTLLIGMVGNFYRDPRKDQLTVCKALPGVFAELPNAQCVFAGKVEPGAEEKIADCLNVCIENGIGDRVHFLGGRSDVPDILAALDVFVFSSLHEGLPLAVSEAMLAGVAMVVSDIEPLLEATDGGEYADVFPVGDESVLTKKLLSLLRDAPQRTDLASRAKAFALDNFSIDSHLRKLTSLYGSLK
;
A
#
# COMPACT_ATOMS: atom_id res chain seq x y z
N MET A 1 -19.72 -0.51 -6.63
CA MET A 1 -19.34 -1.84 -6.10
C MET A 1 -20.40 -2.23 -5.07
N SER A 2 -20.69 -3.51 -4.87
CA SER A 2 -21.63 -3.92 -3.81
C SER A 2 -21.06 -3.54 -2.43
N ASP A 3 -21.92 -3.24 -1.45
CA ASP A 3 -21.54 -2.87 -0.06
C ASP A 3 -20.70 -3.93 0.69
N ASP A 4 -20.46 -5.10 0.09
CA ASP A 4 -19.73 -6.23 0.67
C ASP A 4 -18.40 -6.53 -0.08
N THR A 5 -17.93 -5.65 -0.96
CA THR A 5 -16.64 -5.83 -1.66
C THR A 5 -15.50 -5.38 -0.75
N LEU A 6 -14.52 -6.27 -0.51
CA LEU A 6 -13.28 -5.91 0.16
C LEU A 6 -12.25 -5.40 -0.84
N LEU A 7 -11.71 -4.21 -0.63
CA LEU A 7 -10.82 -3.56 -1.59
C LEU A 7 -9.38 -3.46 -1.09
N ILE A 8 -8.48 -4.17 -1.77
CA ILE A 8 -7.03 -4.04 -1.60
C ILE A 8 -6.53 -3.00 -2.61
N GLY A 9 -5.55 -2.19 -2.24
CA GLY A 9 -4.97 -1.26 -3.21
C GLY A 9 -3.51 -0.94 -2.99
N MET A 10 -2.83 -0.64 -4.10
CA MET A 10 -1.46 -0.14 -4.10
C MET A 10 -1.39 1.11 -4.97
N VAL A 11 -0.76 2.16 -4.43
CA VAL A 11 -0.51 3.42 -5.15
C VAL A 11 0.98 3.53 -5.42
N GLY A 12 1.36 3.54 -6.70
CA GLY A 12 2.74 3.66 -7.13
C GLY A 12 2.90 3.38 -8.61
N ASN A 13 3.68 4.22 -9.29
CA ASN A 13 3.97 4.06 -10.71
C ASN A 13 4.70 2.74 -11.00
N PHE A 14 4.51 2.21 -12.20
CA PHE A 14 5.35 1.13 -12.73
C PHE A 14 6.62 1.75 -13.28
N TYR A 15 7.77 1.30 -12.78
CA TYR A 15 9.10 1.72 -13.22
C TYR A 15 9.77 0.59 -14.00
N ARG A 16 10.79 0.94 -14.80
CA ARG A 16 11.60 -0.07 -15.51
C ARG A 16 12.33 -0.99 -14.53
N ASP A 17 12.92 -0.41 -13.50
CA ASP A 17 13.47 -1.17 -12.39
C ASP A 17 12.34 -1.63 -11.45
N PRO A 18 12.51 -2.76 -10.74
CA PRO A 18 11.44 -3.36 -9.97
C PRO A 18 11.17 -2.66 -8.63
N ARG A 19 11.58 -1.39 -8.42
CA ARG A 19 11.54 -0.75 -7.09
C ARG A 19 10.20 -0.84 -6.36
N LYS A 20 9.06 -0.81 -7.06
CA LYS A 20 7.74 -0.89 -6.41
C LYS A 20 7.23 -2.32 -6.25
N ASP A 21 7.76 -3.26 -7.03
CA ASP A 21 7.43 -4.68 -6.99
C ASP A 21 5.94 -5.02 -6.88
N GLN A 22 5.11 -4.39 -7.73
CA GLN A 22 3.69 -4.73 -7.86
C GLN A 22 3.47 -6.21 -8.20
N LEU A 23 4.47 -6.86 -8.79
CA LEU A 23 4.44 -8.26 -9.18
C LEU A 23 4.27 -9.19 -7.97
N THR A 24 4.97 -8.94 -6.85
CA THR A 24 4.80 -9.72 -5.62
C THR A 24 3.36 -9.63 -5.08
N VAL A 25 2.73 -8.47 -5.18
CA VAL A 25 1.30 -8.33 -4.84
C VAL A 25 0.45 -9.19 -5.76
N CYS A 26 0.65 -9.11 -7.08
CA CYS A 26 -0.10 -9.93 -8.05
C CYS A 26 0.03 -11.43 -7.79
N LYS A 27 1.20 -11.90 -7.34
CA LYS A 27 1.42 -13.33 -7.01
C LYS A 27 0.78 -13.75 -5.68
N ALA A 28 0.57 -12.83 -4.74
CA ALA A 28 -0.11 -13.10 -3.47
C ALA A 28 -1.65 -13.15 -3.63
N LEU A 29 -2.21 -12.36 -4.56
CA LEU A 29 -3.65 -12.23 -4.74
C LEU A 29 -4.41 -13.55 -4.99
N PRO A 30 -3.92 -14.53 -5.77
CA PRO A 30 -4.60 -15.81 -5.96
C PRO A 30 -4.96 -16.51 -4.65
N GLY A 31 -4.04 -16.51 -3.67
CA GLY A 31 -4.29 -17.09 -2.35
C GLY A 31 -5.32 -16.31 -1.54
N VAL A 32 -5.30 -14.98 -1.61
CA VAL A 32 -6.31 -14.13 -0.95
C VAL A 32 -7.70 -14.37 -1.55
N PHE A 33 -7.77 -14.40 -2.87
CA PHE A 33 -8.99 -14.48 -3.65
C PHE A 33 -9.65 -15.86 -3.68
N ALA A 34 -8.89 -16.92 -3.36
CA ALA A 34 -9.43 -18.26 -3.12
C ALA A 34 -10.24 -18.31 -1.81
N GLU A 35 -9.81 -17.53 -0.82
CA GLU A 35 -10.40 -17.50 0.53
C GLU A 35 -11.46 -16.40 0.69
N LEU A 36 -11.34 -15.31 -0.07
CA LEU A 36 -12.24 -14.15 -0.05
C LEU A 36 -12.73 -13.85 -1.48
N PRO A 37 -13.82 -14.47 -1.93
CA PRO A 37 -14.26 -14.39 -3.33
C PRO A 37 -14.75 -13.00 -3.75
N ASN A 38 -15.19 -12.18 -2.77
CA ASN A 38 -15.63 -10.80 -2.94
C ASN A 38 -14.50 -9.77 -2.90
N ALA A 39 -13.26 -10.19 -2.61
CA ALA A 39 -12.12 -9.28 -2.59
C ALA A 39 -11.69 -8.88 -4.02
N GLN A 40 -11.28 -7.62 -4.15
CA GLN A 40 -10.73 -7.06 -5.39
C GLN A 40 -9.45 -6.29 -5.08
N CYS A 41 -8.62 -6.07 -6.11
CA CYS A 41 -7.39 -5.31 -5.99
C CYS A 41 -7.33 -4.19 -7.03
N VAL A 42 -6.86 -3.01 -6.63
CA VAL A 42 -6.60 -1.87 -7.53
C VAL A 42 -5.12 -1.46 -7.49
N PHE A 43 -4.54 -1.24 -8.66
CA PHE A 43 -3.23 -0.60 -8.81
C PHE A 43 -3.41 0.79 -9.42
N ALA A 44 -3.09 1.83 -8.66
CA ALA A 44 -3.11 3.21 -9.14
C ALA A 44 -1.68 3.71 -9.34
N GLY A 45 -1.32 4.00 -10.58
CA GLY A 45 0.03 4.40 -10.93
C GLY A 45 0.21 4.45 -12.44
N LYS A 46 0.94 5.46 -12.91
CA LYS A 46 1.31 5.56 -14.32
C LYS A 46 2.33 4.48 -14.67
N VAL A 47 2.27 3.98 -15.89
CA VAL A 47 3.39 3.21 -16.47
C VAL A 47 4.42 4.19 -16.99
N GLU A 48 5.59 4.24 -16.35
CA GLU A 48 6.69 5.08 -16.82
C GLU A 48 7.26 4.54 -18.14
N PRO A 49 7.82 5.39 -19.02
CA PRO A 49 8.40 4.94 -20.27
C PRO A 49 9.43 3.82 -20.08
N GLY A 50 9.26 2.70 -20.77
CA GLY A 50 10.16 1.55 -20.65
C GLY A 50 9.83 0.59 -19.50
N ALA A 51 8.67 0.73 -18.85
CA ALA A 51 8.13 -0.17 -17.83
C ALA A 51 6.98 -1.05 -18.35
N GLU A 52 6.75 -1.09 -19.66
CA GLU A 52 5.63 -1.84 -20.28
C GLU A 52 5.70 -3.34 -19.96
N GLU A 53 6.91 -3.89 -19.88
CA GLU A 53 7.14 -5.29 -19.48
C GLU A 53 6.69 -5.54 -18.02
N LYS A 54 6.85 -4.57 -17.11
CA LYS A 54 6.49 -4.75 -15.69
C LYS A 54 5.00 -4.84 -15.45
N ILE A 55 4.22 -4.03 -16.16
CA ILE A 55 2.76 -4.17 -16.11
C ILE A 55 2.31 -5.44 -16.86
N ALA A 56 2.97 -5.81 -17.96
CA ALA A 56 2.68 -7.04 -18.69
C ALA A 56 2.92 -8.30 -17.81
N ASP A 57 4.02 -8.34 -17.05
CA ASP A 57 4.30 -9.42 -16.09
C ASP A 57 3.16 -9.57 -15.06
N CYS A 58 2.69 -8.45 -14.51
CA CYS A 58 1.58 -8.44 -13.56
C CYS A 58 0.27 -8.94 -14.20
N LEU A 59 -0.04 -8.48 -15.41
CA LEU A 59 -1.22 -8.92 -16.16
C LEU A 59 -1.16 -10.42 -16.49
N ASN A 60 0.00 -10.92 -16.90
CA ASN A 60 0.22 -12.34 -17.20
C ASN A 60 -0.03 -13.20 -15.96
N VAL A 61 0.54 -12.83 -14.81
CA VAL A 61 0.26 -13.53 -13.54
C VAL A 61 -1.24 -13.53 -13.22
N CYS A 62 -1.92 -12.40 -13.41
CA CYS A 62 -3.36 -12.32 -13.15
C CYS A 62 -4.19 -13.22 -14.09
N ILE A 63 -3.81 -13.30 -15.36
CA ILE A 63 -4.49 -14.13 -16.37
C ILE A 63 -4.22 -15.62 -16.11
N GLU A 64 -2.97 -16.00 -15.89
CA GLU A 64 -2.56 -17.39 -15.65
C GLU A 64 -3.23 -17.99 -14.40
N ASN A 65 -3.51 -17.16 -13.40
CA ASN A 65 -4.19 -17.55 -12.17
C ASN A 65 -5.72 -17.35 -12.22
N GLY A 66 -6.28 -16.88 -13.34
CA GLY A 66 -7.72 -16.67 -13.50
C GLY A 66 -8.32 -15.60 -12.59
N ILE A 67 -7.54 -14.57 -12.23
CA ILE A 67 -7.95 -13.47 -11.34
C ILE A 67 -8.10 -12.13 -12.05
N GLY A 68 -7.91 -12.07 -13.37
CA GLY A 68 -7.93 -10.83 -14.16
C GLY A 68 -9.17 -9.95 -13.94
N ASP A 69 -10.35 -10.54 -13.76
CA ASP A 69 -11.59 -9.80 -13.54
C ASP A 69 -11.70 -9.12 -12.16
N ARG A 70 -10.75 -9.41 -11.26
CA ARG A 70 -10.70 -8.88 -9.89
C ARG A 70 -9.47 -7.99 -9.61
N VAL A 71 -8.62 -7.78 -10.61
CA VAL A 71 -7.42 -6.93 -10.50
C VAL A 71 -7.50 -5.81 -11.52
N HIS A 72 -7.52 -4.57 -11.02
CA HIS A 72 -7.78 -3.39 -11.84
C HIS A 72 -6.55 -2.48 -11.88
N PHE A 73 -5.95 -2.33 -13.06
CA PHE A 73 -4.85 -1.39 -13.29
C PHE A 73 -5.43 -0.05 -13.75
N LEU A 74 -5.52 0.92 -12.83
CA LEU A 74 -6.22 2.19 -13.04
C LEU A 74 -5.41 3.23 -13.84
N GLY A 75 -4.12 2.96 -14.07
CA GLY A 75 -3.20 3.91 -14.67
C GLY A 75 -2.91 5.11 -13.75
N GLY A 76 -2.42 6.21 -14.33
CA GLY A 76 -2.18 7.45 -13.59
C GLY A 76 -3.48 8.09 -13.12
N ARG A 77 -3.55 8.48 -11.84
CA ARG A 77 -4.73 9.02 -11.18
C ARG A 77 -4.44 10.35 -10.49
N SER A 78 -5.42 11.25 -10.46
CA SER A 78 -5.37 12.53 -9.73
C SER A 78 -6.21 12.53 -8.46
N ASP A 79 -7.07 11.53 -8.30
CA ASP A 79 -7.99 11.29 -7.19
C ASP A 79 -7.46 10.22 -6.23
N VAL A 80 -6.12 10.19 -6.04
CA VAL A 80 -5.46 9.26 -5.10
C VAL A 80 -6.04 9.33 -3.69
N PRO A 81 -6.39 10.50 -3.12
CA PRO A 81 -7.03 10.56 -1.81
C PRO A 81 -8.36 9.79 -1.74
N ASP A 82 -9.20 9.89 -2.79
CA ASP A 82 -10.49 9.19 -2.84
C ASP A 82 -10.28 7.68 -3.01
N ILE A 83 -9.28 7.28 -3.80
CA ILE A 83 -8.88 5.87 -3.95
C ILE A 83 -8.45 5.31 -2.60
N LEU A 84 -7.52 5.97 -1.91
CA LEU A 84 -7.02 5.53 -0.61
C LEU A 84 -8.14 5.43 0.44
N ALA A 85 -9.07 6.39 0.46
CA ALA A 85 -10.21 6.39 1.36
C ALA A 85 -11.22 5.26 1.08
N ALA A 86 -11.23 4.71 -0.13
CA ALA A 86 -12.10 3.60 -0.52
C ALA A 86 -11.47 2.21 -0.24
N LEU A 87 -10.18 2.14 0.07
CA LEU A 87 -9.50 0.87 0.34
C LEU A 87 -9.86 0.33 1.74
N ASP A 88 -10.00 -0.99 1.85
CA ASP A 88 -9.95 -1.69 3.14
C ASP A 88 -8.51 -1.86 3.61
N VAL A 89 -7.63 -2.28 2.70
CA VAL A 89 -6.22 -2.54 3.00
C VAL A 89 -5.33 -1.95 1.91
N PHE A 90 -4.41 -1.10 2.31
CA PHE A 90 -3.33 -0.64 1.46
C PHE A 90 -2.16 -1.63 1.50
N VAL A 91 -1.61 -1.98 0.34
CA VAL A 91 -0.44 -2.86 0.25
C VAL A 91 0.69 -2.14 -0.48
N PHE A 92 1.90 -2.26 0.06
CA PHE A 92 3.07 -1.62 -0.51
C PHE A 92 4.29 -2.53 -0.43
N SER A 93 4.61 -3.18 -1.56
CA SER A 93 5.67 -4.19 -1.69
C SER A 93 7.02 -3.63 -2.12
N SER A 94 7.27 -2.34 -1.91
CA SER A 94 8.44 -1.65 -2.44
C SER A 94 9.76 -2.30 -1.99
N LEU A 95 10.75 -2.33 -2.88
CA LEU A 95 12.10 -2.80 -2.63
C LEU A 95 13.03 -1.66 -2.20
N HIS A 96 12.74 -0.43 -2.66
CA HIS A 96 13.57 0.73 -2.42
C HIS A 96 12.73 2.00 -2.39
N GLU A 97 12.95 2.83 -1.38
CA GLU A 97 12.31 4.14 -1.24
C GLU A 97 13.33 5.19 -0.80
N GLY A 98 13.11 6.43 -1.21
CA GLY A 98 13.75 7.58 -0.60
C GLY A 98 12.90 8.12 0.55
N LEU A 99 11.70 8.58 0.22
CA LEU A 99 10.66 8.95 1.17
C LEU A 99 9.35 8.28 0.72
N PRO A 100 8.78 7.35 1.49
CA PRO A 100 7.61 6.58 1.07
C PRO A 100 6.32 7.38 1.23
N LEU A 101 6.12 8.39 0.39
CA LEU A 101 4.95 9.28 0.46
C LEU A 101 3.62 8.52 0.39
N ALA A 102 3.52 7.48 -0.44
CA ALA A 102 2.31 6.66 -0.55
C ALA A 102 1.91 6.00 0.78
N VAL A 103 2.89 5.63 1.63
CA VAL A 103 2.63 5.07 2.97
C VAL A 103 2.13 6.16 3.91
N SER A 104 2.77 7.34 3.91
CA SER A 104 2.30 8.48 4.70
C SER A 104 0.88 8.93 4.30
N GLU A 105 0.59 8.97 3.00
CA GLU A 105 -0.73 9.30 2.47
C GLU A 105 -1.78 8.24 2.86
N ALA A 106 -1.44 6.95 2.78
CA ALA A 106 -2.31 5.87 3.23
C ALA A 106 -2.61 5.97 4.75
N MET A 107 -1.61 6.26 5.58
CA MET A 107 -1.84 6.44 7.02
C MET A 107 -2.77 7.64 7.27
N LEU A 108 -2.54 8.77 6.60
CA LEU A 108 -3.40 9.96 6.71
C LEU A 108 -4.83 9.71 6.23
N ALA A 109 -5.01 8.88 5.19
CA ALA A 109 -6.32 8.43 4.73
C ALA A 109 -7.04 7.59 5.80
N GLY A 110 -6.29 6.90 6.66
CA GLY A 110 -6.84 6.03 7.69
C GLY A 110 -7.20 4.67 7.14
N VAL A 111 -6.33 4.10 6.30
CA VAL A 111 -6.43 2.72 5.82
C VAL A 111 -5.36 1.87 6.50
N ALA A 112 -5.73 0.65 6.89
CA ALA A 112 -4.78 -0.32 7.41
C ALA A 112 -3.82 -0.76 6.30
N MET A 113 -2.57 -1.08 6.64
CA MET A 113 -1.60 -1.38 5.61
C MET A 113 -0.71 -2.58 5.89
N VAL A 114 -0.28 -3.19 4.79
CA VAL A 114 0.75 -4.22 4.76
C VAL A 114 1.93 -3.69 3.93
N VAL A 115 3.13 -3.64 4.51
CA VAL A 115 4.33 -3.07 3.89
C VAL A 115 5.49 -4.06 3.91
N SER A 116 6.36 -3.99 2.90
CA SER A 116 7.56 -4.81 2.85
C SER A 116 8.58 -4.41 3.93
N ASP A 117 9.35 -5.40 4.38
CA ASP A 117 10.40 -5.26 5.39
C ASP A 117 11.65 -4.60 4.81
N ILE A 118 11.59 -3.28 4.61
CA ILE A 118 12.72 -2.44 4.23
C ILE A 118 12.82 -1.23 5.16
N GLU A 119 14.05 -0.79 5.43
CA GLU A 119 14.33 0.29 6.38
C GLU A 119 13.46 1.54 6.18
N PRO A 120 13.30 2.12 4.96
CA PRO A 120 12.49 3.33 4.80
C PRO A 120 11.01 3.15 5.17
N LEU A 121 10.46 1.93 5.00
CA LEU A 121 9.07 1.64 5.34
C LEU A 121 8.92 1.40 6.84
N LEU A 122 9.90 0.74 7.47
CA LEU A 122 9.94 0.59 8.92
C LEU A 122 10.08 1.95 9.61
N GLU A 123 11.01 2.80 9.17
CA GLU A 123 11.17 4.16 9.70
C GLU A 123 9.88 4.98 9.56
N ALA A 124 9.23 4.93 8.39
CA ALA A 124 7.98 5.64 8.16
C ALA A 124 6.81 5.14 9.02
N THR A 125 6.90 3.92 9.54
CA THR A 125 5.84 3.26 10.33
C THR A 125 6.29 2.95 11.78
N ASP A 126 7.29 3.69 12.26
CA ASP A 126 7.85 3.58 13.62
C ASP A 126 8.30 2.17 14.00
N GLY A 127 9.24 1.62 13.22
CA GLY A 127 9.72 0.25 13.37
C GLY A 127 8.69 -0.82 12.99
N GLY A 128 7.64 -0.45 12.24
CA GLY A 128 6.55 -1.35 11.86
C GLY A 128 5.39 -1.41 12.86
N GLU A 129 5.32 -0.51 13.85
CA GLU A 129 4.20 -0.48 14.81
C GLU A 129 2.85 -0.10 14.14
N TYR A 130 2.93 0.69 13.06
CA TYR A 130 1.76 1.26 12.37
C TYR A 130 1.45 0.59 11.03
N ALA A 131 2.05 -0.57 10.75
CA ALA A 131 1.79 -1.38 9.57
C ALA A 131 2.00 -2.87 9.86
N ASP A 132 1.30 -3.75 9.15
CA ASP A 132 1.69 -5.15 9.12
C ASP A 132 2.90 -5.34 8.19
N VAL A 133 3.97 -5.94 8.69
CA VAL A 133 5.22 -6.08 7.92
C VAL A 133 5.35 -7.50 7.35
N PHE A 134 5.83 -7.60 6.11
CA PHE A 134 6.16 -8.89 5.48
C PHE A 134 7.56 -8.87 4.83
N PRO A 135 8.29 -9.99 4.78
CA PRO A 135 9.59 -10.05 4.10
C PRO A 135 9.49 -9.69 2.63
N VAL A 136 10.48 -8.96 2.12
CA VAL A 136 10.58 -8.56 0.71
C VAL A 136 10.43 -9.77 -0.23
N GLY A 137 9.50 -9.68 -1.18
CA GLY A 137 9.25 -10.71 -2.19
C GLY A 137 8.54 -11.97 -1.69
N ASP A 138 8.17 -12.06 -0.40
CA ASP A 138 7.49 -13.24 0.15
C ASP A 138 5.97 -13.15 -0.04
N GLU A 139 5.51 -13.67 -1.18
CA GLU A 139 4.09 -13.75 -1.54
C GLU A 139 3.24 -14.55 -0.54
N SER A 140 3.82 -15.55 0.13
CA SER A 140 3.10 -16.42 1.06
C SER A 140 2.82 -15.69 2.37
N VAL A 141 3.81 -14.98 2.91
CA VAL A 141 3.62 -14.14 4.10
C VAL A 141 2.71 -12.96 3.77
N LEU A 142 2.88 -12.32 2.61
CA LEU A 142 1.99 -11.25 2.15
C LEU A 142 0.52 -11.71 2.10
N THR A 143 0.27 -12.88 1.51
CA THR A 143 -1.08 -13.48 1.46
C THR A 143 -1.69 -13.63 2.85
N LYS A 144 -0.92 -14.16 3.81
CA LYS A 144 -1.38 -14.36 5.20
C LYS A 144 -1.71 -13.03 5.90
N LYS A 145 -0.86 -12.02 5.72
CA LYS A 145 -1.06 -10.68 6.31
C LYS A 145 -2.30 -9.99 5.74
N LEU A 146 -2.48 -10.03 4.42
CA LEU A 146 -3.68 -9.52 3.76
C LEU A 146 -4.94 -10.24 4.29
N LEU A 147 -4.92 -11.57 4.37
CA LEU A 147 -6.05 -12.34 4.88
C LEU A 147 -6.37 -12.02 6.35
N SER A 148 -5.37 -11.80 7.21
CA SER A 148 -5.58 -11.40 8.60
C SER A 148 -6.39 -10.11 8.69
N LEU A 149 -5.90 -9.05 8.03
CA LEU A 149 -6.55 -7.74 8.08
C LEU A 149 -7.93 -7.73 7.39
N LEU A 150 -8.07 -8.45 6.28
CA LEU A 150 -9.34 -8.50 5.54
C LEU A 150 -10.44 -9.24 6.33
N ARG A 151 -10.09 -10.26 7.11
CA ARG A 151 -11.03 -11.05 7.92
C ARG A 151 -11.41 -10.39 9.25
N ASP A 152 -10.52 -9.61 9.83
CA ASP A 152 -10.71 -9.00 11.16
C ASP A 152 -10.90 -7.48 11.03
N ALA A 153 -12.16 -7.07 10.87
CA ALA A 153 -12.52 -5.65 10.76
C ALA A 153 -12.15 -4.82 12.02
N PRO A 154 -12.32 -5.32 13.26
CA PRO A 154 -11.78 -4.66 14.45
C PRO A 154 -10.27 -4.44 14.40
N GLN A 155 -9.47 -5.46 14.07
CA GLN A 155 -8.01 -5.34 13.93
C GLN A 155 -7.65 -4.31 12.87
N ARG A 156 -8.32 -4.38 11.71
CA ARG A 156 -8.13 -3.45 10.59
C ARG A 156 -8.40 -2.01 11.00
N THR A 157 -9.52 -1.77 11.69
CA THR A 157 -9.94 -0.44 12.15
C THR A 157 -8.99 0.12 13.20
N ASP A 158 -8.55 -0.71 14.16
CA ASP A 158 -7.58 -0.31 15.18
C ASP A 158 -6.26 0.14 14.55
N LEU A 159 -5.66 -0.71 13.70
CA LEU A 159 -4.41 -0.41 13.01
C LEU A 159 -4.50 0.89 12.20
N ALA A 160 -5.55 1.03 11.40
CA ALA A 160 -5.81 2.22 10.60
C ALA A 160 -5.92 3.49 11.47
N SER A 161 -6.64 3.42 12.60
CA SER A 161 -6.85 4.56 13.49
C SER A 161 -5.55 5.01 14.17
N ARG A 162 -4.75 4.07 14.67
CA ARG A 162 -3.45 4.36 15.31
C ARG A 162 -2.45 4.91 14.29
N ALA A 163 -2.36 4.31 13.11
CA ALA A 163 -1.50 4.77 12.03
C ALA A 163 -1.87 6.19 11.58
N LYS A 164 -3.16 6.50 11.48
CA LYS A 164 -3.63 7.86 11.16
C LYS A 164 -3.25 8.88 12.22
N ALA A 165 -3.44 8.56 13.50
CA ALA A 165 -3.06 9.44 14.60
C ALA A 165 -1.54 9.75 14.57
N PHE A 166 -0.72 8.70 14.42
CA PHE A 166 0.72 8.85 14.28
C PHE A 166 1.11 9.72 13.07
N ALA A 167 0.47 9.51 11.93
CA ALA A 167 0.76 10.26 10.71
C ALA A 167 0.32 11.73 10.80
N LEU A 168 -0.78 12.04 11.46
CA LEU A 168 -1.19 13.43 11.72
C LEU A 168 -0.15 14.17 12.57
N ASP A 169 0.45 13.49 13.55
CA ASP A 169 1.47 14.06 14.41
C ASP A 169 2.85 14.15 13.74
N ASN A 170 3.15 13.33 12.73
CA ASN A 170 4.49 13.25 12.14
C ASN A 170 4.63 13.75 10.71
N PHE A 171 3.59 13.62 9.88
CA PHE A 171 3.64 13.89 8.44
C PHE A 171 2.69 14.99 7.97
N SER A 172 1.85 15.55 8.87
CA SER A 172 1.03 16.72 8.52
C SER A 172 1.90 17.95 8.22
N ILE A 173 1.42 18.80 7.32
CA ILE A 173 2.07 20.07 6.98
C ILE A 173 2.23 20.92 8.25
N ASP A 174 1.20 20.99 9.10
CA ASP A 174 1.24 21.71 10.37
C ASP A 174 2.30 21.18 11.34
N SER A 175 2.47 19.85 11.43
CA SER A 175 3.54 19.26 12.25
C SER A 175 4.92 19.61 11.68
N HIS A 176 5.09 19.48 10.36
CA HIS A 176 6.36 19.77 9.72
C HIS A 176 6.77 21.23 9.93
N LEU A 177 5.86 22.18 9.71
CA LEU A 177 6.11 23.60 9.92
C LEU A 177 6.48 23.92 11.37
N ARG A 178 5.79 23.32 12.34
CA ARG A 178 6.09 23.49 13.78
C ARG A 178 7.50 22.99 14.11
N LYS A 179 7.84 21.75 13.72
CA LYS A 179 9.17 21.14 13.97
C LYS A 179 10.28 21.98 13.36
N LEU A 180 10.12 22.39 12.10
CA LEU A 180 11.11 23.17 11.37
C LEU A 180 11.31 24.56 11.97
N THR A 181 10.22 25.25 12.32
CA THR A 181 10.26 26.58 12.96
C THR A 181 10.96 26.52 14.32
N SER A 182 10.69 25.47 15.10
CA SER A 182 11.35 25.25 16.40
C SER A 182 12.86 25.05 16.25
N LEU A 183 13.28 24.20 15.31
CA LEU A 183 14.69 23.89 15.07
C LEU A 183 15.47 25.15 14.66
N TYR A 184 15.03 25.85 13.61
CA TYR A 184 15.70 27.07 13.17
C TYR A 184 15.60 28.20 14.20
N GLY A 185 14.52 28.25 14.99
CA GLY A 185 14.40 29.17 16.12
C GLY A 185 15.45 28.95 17.20
N SER A 186 15.87 27.71 17.43
CA SER A 186 16.89 27.34 18.43
C SER A 186 18.34 27.56 18.00
N LEU A 187 18.59 27.81 16.70
CA LEU A 187 19.93 28.07 16.15
C LEU A 187 20.35 29.55 16.27
N LYS A 188 19.63 30.33 17.09
CA LYS A 188 19.96 31.74 17.39
C LYS A 188 20.99 31.86 18.50
#